data_AF-A0A7S4FFT5-F1
#
_entry.id   AF-A0A7S4FFT5-F1
#
_cell.length_a   1.000
_cell.length_b   1.000
_cell.length_c   1.000
_cell.angle_alpha   90.00
_cell.angle_beta   90.00
_cell.angle_gamma   90.00
#
_symmetry.space_group_name_H-M   'P 1'
#
loop_
_entity.id
_entity.type
_entity.pdbx_description
1 polymer ?
#
loop_
_entity_poly.entity_id
_entity_poly.type
_entity_poly.pdbx_seq_one_letter_code
_entity_poly.pdbx_strand_id
1 'polypeptide(L)'
;MFNPLDFAKEKLQVCRAEHCPGEIVVTFPGAYHGGFNNGFCCAEAVNFATYRWLESGRKACETYRKLGQMPVVSHQMLLHGSVLDVLDFQRLDTDMDRCLQTLRKEWDVFVAQEVEQMSQLELVMKNLELGCQYSKLQIAIYQKPMLDFHRNPAKMHIMCVQCKTLCYNQTVRLAFSAGGRPHHYCVPCFMVSINQTQSPKQLPEQALAMLTDPLKFVKFQLSTYELSSSDDDSDAANEVECRRDPFEITWFIRYPAQYLQDVRNKLYHISATDFDESNV
;
A
#
# COMPACT_ATOMS: atom_id res chain seq x y z
N MET A 1 -21.26 -24.99 -6.28
CA MET A 1 -22.03 -24.04 -7.13
C MET A 1 -23.33 -23.74 -6.40
N PHE A 2 -23.73 -22.47 -6.28
CA PHE A 2 -24.97 -22.09 -5.60
C PHE A 2 -26.14 -22.14 -6.57
N ASN A 3 -27.36 -22.45 -6.08
CA ASN A 3 -28.55 -22.37 -6.92
C ASN A 3 -28.95 -20.89 -7.09
N PRO A 4 -29.10 -20.39 -8.33
CA PRO A 4 -29.51 -19.00 -8.58
C PRO A 4 -30.81 -18.59 -7.87
N LEU A 5 -31.71 -19.55 -7.60
CA LEU A 5 -32.96 -19.32 -6.86
C LEU A 5 -32.74 -18.97 -5.39
N ASP A 6 -31.62 -19.37 -4.78
CA ASP A 6 -31.33 -19.06 -3.38
C ASP A 6 -30.96 -17.57 -3.22
N PHE A 7 -30.23 -17.00 -4.18
CA PHE A 7 -29.97 -15.56 -4.22
C PHE A 7 -31.25 -14.73 -4.41
N ALA A 8 -32.20 -15.23 -5.22
CA ALA A 8 -33.49 -14.57 -5.42
C ALA A 8 -34.35 -14.53 -4.15
N LYS A 9 -34.28 -15.56 -3.29
CA LYS A 9 -34.95 -15.56 -1.96
C LYS A 9 -34.40 -14.46 -1.06
N GLU A 10 -33.08 -14.25 -1.09
CA GLU A 10 -32.37 -13.18 -0.39
C GLU A 10 -32.51 -11.80 -1.08
N LYS A 11 -33.42 -11.67 -2.06
CA LYS A 11 -33.71 -10.43 -2.82
C LYS A 11 -32.51 -9.88 -3.61
N LEU A 12 -31.52 -10.71 -3.90
CA LEU A 12 -30.41 -10.34 -4.78
C LEU A 12 -30.87 -10.42 -6.25
N GLN A 13 -30.50 -9.43 -7.06
CA GLN A 13 -30.83 -9.42 -8.48
C GLN A 13 -30.00 -10.48 -9.22
N VAL A 14 -30.69 -11.36 -9.94
CA VAL A 14 -30.09 -12.42 -10.76
C VAL A 14 -30.60 -12.31 -12.18
N CYS A 15 -29.68 -12.28 -13.15
CA CYS A 15 -29.98 -12.33 -14.58
C CYS A 15 -29.46 -13.65 -15.17
N ARG A 16 -30.08 -14.13 -16.26
CA ARG A 16 -29.56 -15.25 -17.06
C ARG A 16 -29.44 -14.83 -18.53
N ALA A 17 -28.46 -15.39 -19.22
CA ALA A 17 -28.32 -15.34 -20.67
C ALA A 17 -27.95 -16.74 -21.17
N GLU A 18 -28.28 -17.04 -22.42
CA GLU A 18 -27.74 -18.19 -23.15
C GLU A 18 -26.72 -17.64 -24.14
N HIS A 19 -25.52 -18.21 -24.18
CA HIS A 19 -24.41 -17.71 -25.00
C HIS A 19 -24.26 -18.58 -26.24
N CYS A 20 -24.68 -18.05 -27.39
CA CYS A 20 -24.66 -18.75 -28.67
C CYS A 20 -23.33 -18.51 -29.43
N PRO A 21 -22.96 -19.40 -30.38
CA PRO A 21 -21.78 -19.21 -31.22
C PRO A 21 -21.82 -17.87 -31.98
N GLY A 22 -20.74 -17.09 -31.88
CA GLY A 22 -20.62 -15.77 -32.51
C GLY A 22 -21.07 -14.59 -31.65
N GLU A 23 -21.65 -14.82 -30.47
CA GLU A 23 -22.01 -13.77 -29.51
C GLU A 23 -20.87 -13.46 -28.52
N ILE A 24 -20.95 -12.30 -27.87
CA ILE A 24 -20.00 -11.85 -26.83
C ILE A 24 -20.77 -11.58 -25.54
N VAL A 25 -20.28 -12.12 -24.42
CA VAL A 25 -20.77 -11.82 -23.07
C VAL A 25 -19.76 -10.91 -22.36
N VAL A 26 -20.22 -9.76 -21.85
CA VAL A 26 -19.39 -8.80 -21.12
C VAL A 26 -19.77 -8.79 -19.64
N THR A 27 -18.83 -9.15 -18.76
CA THR A 27 -19.00 -9.09 -17.31
C THR A 27 -18.47 -7.77 -16.76
N PHE A 28 -19.34 -6.98 -16.14
CA PHE A 28 -18.97 -5.67 -15.57
C PHE A 28 -18.16 -5.79 -14.26
N PRO A 29 -17.37 -4.77 -13.88
CA PRO A 29 -16.58 -4.81 -12.65
C PRO A 29 -17.43 -5.07 -11.39
N GLY A 30 -17.05 -6.07 -10.61
CA GLY A 30 -17.78 -6.49 -9.41
C GLY A 30 -19.02 -7.36 -9.67
N ALA A 31 -19.37 -7.67 -10.93
CA ALA A 31 -20.47 -8.56 -11.25
C ALA A 31 -20.07 -10.03 -11.05
N TYR A 32 -20.65 -10.67 -10.03
CA TYR A 32 -20.58 -12.11 -9.84
C TYR A 32 -21.30 -12.83 -10.99
N HIS A 33 -20.69 -13.88 -11.51
CA HIS A 33 -21.23 -14.69 -12.59
C HIS A 33 -20.89 -16.16 -12.38
N GLY A 34 -21.67 -17.04 -13.01
CA GLY A 34 -21.49 -18.48 -13.00
C GLY A 34 -22.42 -19.12 -14.02
N GLY A 35 -22.04 -20.29 -14.54
CA GLY A 35 -22.78 -20.96 -15.60
C GLY A 35 -22.28 -22.38 -15.84
N PHE A 36 -22.81 -23.00 -16.88
CA PHE A 36 -22.44 -24.32 -17.38
C PHE A 36 -22.66 -24.37 -18.90
N ASN A 37 -22.05 -25.35 -19.56
CA ASN A 37 -22.19 -25.53 -21.00
C ASN A 37 -23.34 -26.50 -21.32
N ASN A 38 -24.19 -26.16 -22.28
CA ASN A 38 -25.28 -27.02 -22.76
C ASN A 38 -24.79 -28.24 -23.58
N GLY A 39 -23.50 -28.26 -23.97
CA GLY A 39 -22.89 -29.33 -24.77
C GLY A 39 -21.41 -29.07 -25.02
N PHE A 40 -20.84 -29.69 -26.05
CA PHE A 40 -19.49 -29.39 -26.52
C PHE A 40 -19.43 -27.97 -27.12
N CYS A 41 -18.51 -27.14 -26.61
CA CYS A 41 -18.28 -25.79 -27.11
C CYS A 41 -16.78 -25.43 -27.03
N CYS A 42 -16.40 -24.38 -27.74
CA CYS A 42 -15.13 -23.69 -27.59
C CYS A 42 -15.43 -22.21 -27.30
N ALA A 43 -14.79 -21.65 -26.28
CA ALA A 43 -14.96 -20.27 -25.87
C ALA A 43 -13.62 -19.69 -25.42
N GLU A 44 -13.39 -18.42 -25.70
CA GLU A 44 -12.23 -17.65 -25.27
C GLU A 44 -12.68 -16.47 -24.42
N ALA A 45 -11.88 -16.09 -23.42
CA ALA A 45 -12.19 -15.00 -22.50
C ALA A 45 -10.92 -14.22 -22.14
N VAL A 46 -11.03 -12.90 -22.07
CA VAL A 46 -9.93 -11.99 -21.72
C VAL A 46 -10.41 -10.93 -20.73
N ASN A 47 -9.55 -10.57 -19.78
CA ASN A 47 -9.79 -9.43 -18.90
C ASN A 47 -9.30 -8.16 -19.58
N PHE A 48 -10.12 -7.11 -19.59
CA PHE A 48 -9.76 -5.78 -20.09
C PHE A 48 -10.16 -4.70 -19.09
N ALA A 49 -9.50 -3.55 -19.15
CA ALA A 49 -9.79 -2.40 -18.31
C ALA A 49 -9.90 -1.15 -19.20
N THR A 50 -10.99 -0.40 -19.04
CA THR A 50 -11.14 0.94 -19.62
C THR A 50 -10.81 1.99 -18.56
N TYR A 51 -10.71 3.27 -18.94
CA TYR A 51 -10.51 4.36 -17.96
C TYR A 51 -11.55 4.32 -16.81
N ARG A 52 -12.79 3.90 -17.11
CA ARG A 52 -13.90 3.75 -16.15
C ARG A 52 -13.65 2.67 -15.09
N TRP A 53 -12.75 1.72 -15.36
CA TRP A 53 -12.36 0.68 -14.41
C TRP A 53 -11.51 1.23 -13.25
N LEU A 54 -10.79 2.35 -13.42
CA LEU A 54 -9.84 2.86 -12.42
C LEU A 54 -10.46 3.02 -11.02
N GLU A 55 -11.65 3.61 -10.92
CA GLU A 55 -12.36 3.75 -9.64
C GLU A 55 -12.73 2.38 -9.02
N SER A 56 -13.10 1.40 -9.85
CA SER A 56 -13.40 0.03 -9.40
C SER A 56 -12.12 -0.71 -8.96
N GLY A 57 -11.01 -0.51 -9.68
CA GLY A 57 -9.69 -1.05 -9.36
C GLY A 57 -9.19 -0.54 -7.99
N ARG A 58 -9.38 0.74 -7.69
CA ARG A 58 -9.04 1.31 -6.36
C ARG A 58 -9.86 0.66 -5.24
N LYS A 59 -11.18 0.58 -5.40
CA LYS A 59 -12.09 -0.09 -4.43
C LYS A 59 -11.76 -1.59 -4.26
N ALA A 60 -11.36 -2.26 -5.34
CA ALA A 60 -10.86 -3.63 -5.27
C ALA A 60 -9.56 -3.71 -4.46
N CYS A 61 -8.57 -2.84 -4.69
CA CYS A 61 -7.34 -2.79 -3.89
C CYS A 61 -7.59 -2.52 -2.39
N GLU A 62 -8.54 -1.64 -2.05
CA GLU A 62 -8.98 -1.44 -0.66
C GLU A 62 -9.61 -2.71 -0.05
N THR A 63 -10.32 -3.50 -0.86
CA THR A 63 -10.94 -4.76 -0.44
C THR A 63 -9.89 -5.86 -0.26
N TYR A 64 -8.98 -6.05 -1.22
CA TYR A 64 -7.81 -6.93 -1.11
C TYR A 64 -7.01 -6.63 0.16
N ARG A 65 -6.74 -5.34 0.45
CA ARG A 65 -6.04 -4.88 1.66
C ARG A 65 -6.77 -5.28 2.95
N LYS A 66 -8.10 -5.16 3.01
CA LYS A 66 -8.91 -5.55 4.18
C LYS A 66 -8.95 -7.07 4.38
N LEU A 67 -8.95 -7.83 3.30
CA LEU A 67 -8.94 -9.30 3.31
C LEU A 67 -7.54 -9.91 3.51
N GLY A 68 -6.48 -9.10 3.55
CA GLY A 68 -5.09 -9.59 3.60
C GLY A 68 -4.69 -10.38 2.35
N GLN A 69 -5.34 -10.14 1.22
CA GLN A 69 -5.11 -10.82 -0.05
C GLN A 69 -4.23 -9.99 -0.98
N MET A 70 -3.30 -10.64 -1.67
CA MET A 70 -2.41 -9.97 -2.62
C MET A 70 -3.18 -9.62 -3.92
N PRO A 71 -3.20 -8.36 -4.36
CA PRO A 71 -3.76 -8.02 -5.67
C PRO A 71 -2.80 -8.45 -6.79
N VAL A 72 -3.35 -8.78 -7.96
CA VAL A 72 -2.56 -9.21 -9.14
C VAL A 72 -1.67 -8.09 -9.69
N VAL A 73 -2.09 -6.83 -9.54
CA VAL A 73 -1.42 -5.65 -10.08
C VAL A 73 -1.50 -4.49 -9.09
N SER A 74 -0.51 -3.60 -9.10
CA SER A 74 -0.58 -2.35 -8.34
C SER A 74 -1.42 -1.33 -9.10
N HIS A 75 -2.56 -0.94 -8.53
CA HIS A 75 -3.44 0.09 -9.10
C HIS A 75 -2.75 1.46 -9.18
N GLN A 76 -1.92 1.82 -8.20
CA GLN A 76 -1.12 3.05 -8.23
C GLN A 76 -0.15 3.07 -9.42
N MET A 77 0.48 1.94 -9.74
CA MET A 77 1.37 1.81 -10.90
C MET A 77 0.61 1.96 -12.22
N LEU A 78 -0.57 1.32 -12.33
CA LEU A 78 -1.42 1.45 -13.52
C LEU A 78 -1.90 2.89 -13.72
N LEU A 79 -2.42 3.52 -12.67
CA LEU A 79 -2.88 4.92 -12.72
C LEU A 79 -1.75 5.86 -13.14
N HIS A 80 -0.55 5.70 -12.58
CA HIS A 80 0.59 6.53 -12.95
C HIS A 80 1.04 6.29 -14.40
N GLY A 81 1.13 5.03 -14.83
CA GLY A 81 1.42 4.69 -16.24
C GLY A 81 0.41 5.33 -17.18
N SER A 82 -0.89 5.16 -16.94
CA SER A 82 -1.95 5.75 -17.76
C SER A 82 -1.94 7.28 -17.77
N VAL A 83 -1.54 7.94 -16.69
CA VAL A 83 -1.36 9.40 -16.69
C VAL A 83 -0.15 9.80 -17.54
N LEU A 84 0.99 9.11 -17.43
CA LEU A 84 2.16 9.39 -18.26
C LEU A 84 1.89 9.13 -19.75
N ASP A 85 1.22 8.02 -20.10
CA ASP A 85 0.88 7.70 -21.49
C ASP A 85 0.04 8.81 -22.15
N VAL A 86 -0.86 9.45 -21.39
CA VAL A 86 -1.68 10.59 -21.83
C VAL A 86 -0.88 11.88 -21.95
N LEU A 87 0.07 12.12 -21.04
CA LEU A 87 0.98 13.26 -21.10
C LEU A 87 1.98 13.17 -22.27
N ASP A 88 2.49 11.97 -22.57
CA ASP A 88 3.59 11.75 -23.50
C ASP A 88 3.13 11.50 -24.94
N PHE A 89 2.09 10.67 -25.14
CA PHE A 89 1.67 10.25 -26.49
C PHE A 89 0.43 10.97 -27.00
N GLN A 90 -0.27 11.70 -26.15
CA GLN A 90 -1.57 12.32 -26.47
C GLN A 90 -2.63 11.33 -27.03
N ARG A 91 -2.48 10.02 -26.76
CA ARG A 91 -3.32 8.96 -27.36
C ARG A 91 -4.50 8.60 -26.47
N LEU A 92 -5.69 9.08 -26.80
CA LEU A 92 -6.95 8.62 -26.22
C LEU A 92 -8.06 8.57 -27.28
N ASP A 93 -9.02 7.66 -27.08
CA ASP A 93 -10.19 7.43 -27.93
C ASP A 93 -11.13 8.66 -28.03
N THR A 94 -12.17 8.53 -28.86
CA THR A 94 -13.33 9.43 -29.08
C THR A 94 -14.12 9.86 -27.83
N ASP A 95 -13.64 9.54 -26.63
CA ASP A 95 -14.22 9.86 -25.32
C ASP A 95 -13.19 10.50 -24.36
N MET A 96 -12.30 11.33 -24.93
CA MET A 96 -11.21 12.01 -24.25
C MET A 96 -11.64 12.76 -22.98
N ASP A 97 -12.74 13.52 -23.04
CA ASP A 97 -13.24 14.28 -21.89
C ASP A 97 -13.53 13.39 -20.67
N ARG A 98 -14.26 12.28 -20.86
CA ARG A 98 -14.61 11.39 -19.75
C ARG A 98 -13.41 10.58 -19.26
N CYS A 99 -12.45 10.28 -20.15
CA CYS A 99 -11.18 9.70 -19.77
C CYS A 99 -10.37 10.66 -18.89
N LEU A 100 -10.11 11.89 -19.35
CA LEU A 100 -9.38 12.92 -18.62
C LEU A 100 -10.04 13.27 -17.28
N GLN A 101 -11.38 13.38 -17.23
CA GLN A 101 -12.12 13.58 -15.99
C GLN A 101 -11.90 12.43 -14.99
N THR A 102 -11.89 11.19 -15.47
CA THR A 102 -11.67 10.00 -14.61
C THR A 102 -10.22 9.93 -14.12
N LEU A 103 -9.25 10.18 -15.00
CA LEU A 103 -7.83 10.22 -14.65
C LEU A 103 -7.53 11.32 -13.64
N ARG A 104 -8.03 12.55 -13.86
CA ARG A 104 -7.90 13.68 -12.92
C ARG A 104 -8.47 13.34 -11.55
N LYS A 105 -9.69 12.81 -11.49
CA LYS A 105 -10.35 12.41 -10.24
C LYS A 105 -9.54 11.37 -9.46
N GLU A 106 -9.10 10.30 -10.11
CA GLU A 106 -8.38 9.22 -9.44
C GLU A 106 -6.92 9.63 -9.12
N TRP A 107 -6.30 10.49 -9.93
CA TRP A 107 -5.02 11.12 -9.64
C TRP A 107 -5.08 12.03 -8.41
N ASP A 108 -6.10 12.89 -8.29
CA ASP A 108 -6.30 13.75 -7.12
C ASP A 108 -6.45 12.92 -5.84
N VAL A 109 -7.19 11.82 -5.88
CA VAL A 109 -7.30 10.87 -4.75
C VAL A 109 -5.95 10.25 -4.41
N PHE A 110 -5.18 9.82 -5.41
CA PHE A 110 -3.84 9.24 -5.21
C PHE A 110 -2.86 10.26 -4.60
N VAL A 111 -2.75 11.46 -5.18
CA VAL A 111 -1.85 12.52 -4.69
C VAL A 111 -2.22 12.94 -3.27
N ALA A 112 -3.51 13.16 -2.96
CA ALA A 112 -3.95 13.51 -1.62
C ALA A 112 -3.60 12.42 -0.58
N GLN A 113 -3.81 11.15 -0.92
CA GLN A 113 -3.46 10.03 -0.04
C GLN A 113 -1.95 9.89 0.18
N GLU A 114 -1.14 10.06 -0.87
CA GLU A 114 0.32 9.93 -0.80
C GLU A 114 0.96 11.09 -0.02
N VAL A 115 0.53 12.33 -0.27
CA VAL A 115 1.05 13.53 0.41
C VAL A 115 0.69 13.52 1.90
N GLU A 116 -0.54 13.17 2.26
CA GLU A 116 -0.93 13.00 3.67
C GLU A 116 -0.09 11.92 4.37
N GLN A 117 0.11 10.78 3.71
CA GLN A 117 0.96 9.70 4.25
C GLN A 117 2.42 10.14 4.41
N MET A 118 2.97 10.93 3.48
CA MET A 118 4.32 11.51 3.61
C MET A 118 4.40 12.43 4.82
N SER A 119 3.50 13.39 4.95
CA SER A 119 3.47 14.35 6.07
C SER A 119 3.32 13.68 7.43
N GLN A 120 2.45 12.68 7.55
CA GLN A 120 2.28 11.91 8.79
C GLN A 120 3.53 11.07 9.13
N LEU A 121 4.17 10.49 8.11
CA LEU A 121 5.33 9.63 8.31
C LEU A 121 6.59 10.44 8.66
N GLU A 122 6.80 11.62 8.06
CA GLU A 122 7.87 12.55 8.46
C GLU A 122 7.80 12.89 9.95
N LEU A 123 6.61 13.19 10.46
CA LEU A 123 6.40 13.47 11.88
C LEU A 123 6.73 12.25 12.76
N VAL A 124 6.32 11.05 12.36
CA VAL A 124 6.63 9.82 13.10
C VAL A 124 8.12 9.51 13.07
N MET A 125 8.78 9.59 11.92
CA MET A 125 10.23 9.37 11.81
C MET A 125 11.00 10.33 12.71
N LYS A 126 10.66 11.63 12.69
CA LYS A 126 11.27 12.63 13.57
C LYS A 126 11.04 12.34 15.07
N ASN A 127 9.85 11.87 15.45
CA ASN A 127 9.57 11.48 16.84
C ASN A 127 10.34 10.22 17.28
N LEU A 128 10.63 9.31 16.34
CA LEU A 128 11.46 8.13 16.59
C LEU A 128 12.95 8.50 16.72
N GLU A 129 13.48 9.37 15.84
CA GLU A 129 14.83 9.96 15.92
C GLU A 129 15.09 10.68 17.25
N LEU A 130 14.12 11.46 17.73
CA LEU A 130 14.18 12.17 19.01
C LEU A 130 14.01 11.24 20.23
N GLY A 131 13.85 9.93 20.02
CA GLY A 131 13.68 8.94 21.09
C GLY A 131 12.37 9.05 21.87
N CYS A 132 11.41 9.86 21.42
CA CYS A 132 10.19 10.21 22.15
C CYS A 132 9.29 9.01 22.48
N GLN A 133 9.39 7.91 21.72
CA GLN A 133 8.62 6.68 21.94
C GLN A 133 9.48 5.47 22.36
N TYR A 134 10.80 5.48 22.09
CA TYR A 134 11.67 4.31 22.28
C TYR A 134 13.09 4.67 22.73
N SER A 135 13.24 5.47 23.77
CA SER A 135 14.53 5.95 24.31
C SER A 135 15.57 4.88 24.68
N LYS A 136 15.21 3.58 24.66
CA LYS A 136 16.09 2.43 24.94
C LYS A 136 16.48 1.60 23.71
N LEU A 137 16.00 1.96 22.51
CA LEU A 137 16.35 1.34 21.23
C LEU A 137 17.25 2.28 20.43
N GLN A 138 18.37 1.76 19.90
CA GLN A 138 19.10 2.47 18.85
C GLN A 138 18.35 2.27 17.54
N ILE A 139 17.78 3.35 17.00
CA ILE A 139 17.03 3.35 15.74
C ILE A 139 17.80 4.20 14.73
N ALA A 140 18.21 3.60 13.62
CA ALA A 140 18.80 4.30 12.49
C ALA A 140 17.71 4.53 11.44
N ILE A 141 17.38 5.81 11.18
CA ILE A 141 16.37 6.18 10.19
C ILE A 141 17.04 6.68 8.91
N TYR A 142 16.54 6.23 7.77
CA TYR A 142 16.99 6.68 6.47
C TYR A 142 15.82 6.94 5.53
N GLN A 143 15.85 8.06 4.82
CA GLN A 143 15.05 8.28 3.63
C GLN A 143 15.90 7.93 2.40
N LYS A 144 15.43 7.01 1.55
CA LYS A 144 16.16 6.57 0.34
C LYS A 144 15.24 6.63 -0.88
N PRO A 145 15.73 6.98 -2.08
CA PRO A 145 14.95 6.84 -3.29
C PRO A 145 14.58 5.36 -3.50
N MET A 146 13.33 5.09 -3.88
CA MET A 146 12.86 3.78 -4.32
C MET A 146 13.37 3.52 -5.74
N LEU A 147 14.70 3.38 -5.86
CA LEU A 147 15.40 3.11 -7.11
C LEU A 147 14.80 1.90 -7.81
N ASP A 148 14.77 1.97 -9.13
CA ASP A 148 14.03 1.01 -9.94
C ASP A 148 14.53 -0.42 -9.81
N PHE A 149 13.73 -1.22 -9.11
CA PHE A 149 13.75 -2.68 -9.21
C PHE A 149 13.40 -3.18 -10.63
N HIS A 150 13.11 -2.30 -11.60
CA HIS A 150 12.85 -2.63 -13.01
C HIS A 150 13.97 -3.43 -13.71
N ARG A 151 15.20 -3.43 -13.18
CA ARG A 151 16.27 -4.33 -13.67
C ARG A 151 16.08 -5.81 -13.28
N ASN A 152 15.11 -6.14 -12.43
CA ASN A 152 14.77 -7.51 -12.07
C ASN A 152 13.25 -7.71 -11.95
N PRO A 153 12.60 -8.31 -12.97
CA PRO A 153 11.16 -8.58 -12.95
C PRO A 153 10.67 -9.36 -11.71
N ALA A 154 11.51 -10.26 -11.16
CA ALA A 154 11.18 -11.02 -9.95
C ALA A 154 11.22 -10.20 -8.64
N LYS A 155 11.58 -8.90 -8.71
CA LYS A 155 11.54 -7.94 -7.58
C LYS A 155 10.70 -6.69 -7.90
N MET A 156 9.91 -6.71 -8.98
CA MET A 156 9.20 -5.51 -9.46
C MET A 156 8.15 -4.96 -8.48
N HIS A 157 7.70 -5.76 -7.51
CA HIS A 157 6.69 -5.38 -6.54
C HIS A 157 7.17 -5.57 -5.10
N ILE A 158 7.15 -4.49 -4.32
CA ILE A 158 7.35 -4.57 -2.87
C ILE A 158 5.98 -4.83 -2.23
N MET A 159 5.83 -5.97 -1.54
CA MET A 159 4.59 -6.33 -0.87
C MET A 159 4.64 -5.98 0.61
N CYS A 160 3.58 -5.36 1.13
CA CYS A 160 3.41 -5.16 2.57
C CYS A 160 3.21 -6.50 3.28
N VAL A 161 4.03 -6.80 4.29
CA VAL A 161 3.95 -8.04 5.07
C VAL A 161 2.60 -8.18 5.78
N GLN A 162 2.02 -7.08 6.25
CA GLN A 162 0.77 -7.06 7.01
C GLN A 162 -0.47 -7.29 6.13
N CYS A 163 -0.70 -6.43 5.14
CA CYS A 163 -1.96 -6.40 4.36
C CYS A 163 -1.84 -6.90 2.91
N LYS A 164 -0.64 -7.36 2.50
CA LYS A 164 -0.32 -7.87 1.15
C LYS A 164 -0.53 -6.88 -0.01
N THR A 165 -0.81 -5.61 0.26
CA THR A 165 -0.79 -4.54 -0.76
C THR A 165 0.57 -4.45 -1.44
N LEU A 166 0.56 -4.30 -2.77
CA LEU A 166 1.75 -4.02 -3.58
C LEU A 166 2.05 -2.50 -3.52
N CYS A 167 3.07 -2.12 -2.75
CA CYS A 167 3.52 -0.75 -2.57
C CYS A 167 4.22 -0.24 -3.84
N TYR A 168 3.74 0.88 -4.40
CA TYR A 168 4.31 1.48 -5.60
C TYR A 168 5.13 2.74 -5.33
N ASN A 169 4.49 3.75 -4.71
CA ASN A 169 5.12 5.05 -4.51
C ASN A 169 5.95 5.13 -3.22
N GLN A 170 5.50 4.52 -2.12
CA GLN A 170 6.25 4.51 -0.87
C GLN A 170 6.10 3.21 -0.06
N THR A 171 7.13 2.88 0.70
CA THR A 171 7.16 1.73 1.61
C THR A 171 8.15 1.99 2.76
N VAL A 172 7.86 1.43 3.93
CA VAL A 172 8.79 1.43 5.08
C VAL A 172 9.39 0.04 5.21
N ARG A 173 10.72 -0.05 5.13
CA ARG A 173 11.50 -1.25 5.40
C ARG A 173 11.96 -1.23 6.85
N LEU A 174 11.71 -2.32 7.57
CA LEU A 174 12.28 -2.60 8.88
C LEU A 174 13.31 -3.72 8.73
N ALA A 175 14.54 -3.47 9.15
CA ALA A 175 15.62 -4.43 9.12
C ALA A 175 16.31 -4.56 10.47
N PHE A 176 16.61 -5.80 10.84
CA PHE A 176 17.37 -6.16 12.04
C PHE A 176 18.82 -6.36 11.64
N SER A 177 19.71 -5.67 12.34
CA SER A 177 21.17 -5.73 12.19
C SER A 177 21.75 -7.12 12.49
N ALA A 178 21.08 -7.93 13.31
CA ALA A 178 21.41 -9.34 13.57
C ALA A 178 21.10 -10.32 12.41
N GLY A 179 20.88 -9.84 11.17
CA GLY A 179 20.90 -10.69 9.96
C GLY A 179 19.55 -11.27 9.49
N GLY A 180 18.41 -10.69 9.89
CA GLY A 180 17.09 -11.13 9.44
C GLY A 180 16.72 -10.69 8.01
N ARG A 181 15.77 -11.38 7.36
CA ARG A 181 15.14 -10.85 6.14
C ARG A 181 14.39 -9.55 6.49
N PRO A 182 14.58 -8.45 5.74
CA PRO A 182 13.89 -7.20 6.03
C PRO A 182 12.40 -7.30 5.72
N HIS A 183 11.58 -6.70 6.57
CA HIS A 183 10.14 -6.62 6.39
C HIS A 183 9.75 -5.30 5.73
N HIS A 184 8.84 -5.35 4.77
CA HIS A 184 8.29 -4.16 4.12
C HIS A 184 6.84 -3.93 4.55
N TYR A 185 6.51 -2.67 4.82
CA TYR A 185 5.18 -2.21 5.20
C TYR A 185 4.72 -1.13 4.22
N CYS A 186 3.42 -1.07 3.93
CA CYS A 186 2.82 0.16 3.43
C CYS A 186 2.68 1.13 4.61
N VAL A 187 2.73 2.44 4.34
CA VAL A 187 2.70 3.47 5.39
C VAL A 187 1.52 3.31 6.35
N PRO A 188 0.27 3.05 5.93
CA PRO A 188 -0.84 2.90 6.86
C PRO A 188 -0.66 1.71 7.82
N CYS A 189 -0.05 0.60 7.37
CA CYS A 189 0.23 -0.52 8.26
C CYS A 189 1.40 -0.23 9.20
N PHE A 190 2.45 0.43 8.73
CA PHE A 190 3.56 0.87 9.57
C PHE A 190 3.09 1.84 10.68
N MET A 191 2.30 2.85 10.31
CA MET A 191 1.75 3.84 11.24
C MET A 191 0.86 3.19 12.31
N VAL A 192 0.03 2.20 11.94
CA VAL A 192 -0.74 1.41 12.92
C VAL A 192 0.18 0.60 13.84
N SER A 193 1.19 -0.08 13.28
CA SER A 193 2.16 -0.86 14.08
C SER A 193 2.96 -0.01 15.07
N ILE A 194 3.30 1.24 14.71
CA ILE A 194 3.99 2.18 15.60
C ILE A 194 3.05 2.86 16.60
N ASN A 195 1.80 3.14 16.23
CA ASN A 195 0.86 3.83 17.14
C ASN A 195 0.21 2.90 18.17
N GLN A 196 0.09 1.60 17.89
CA GLN A 196 -0.46 0.61 18.85
C GLN A 196 0.45 0.35 20.07
N THR A 197 1.64 0.95 20.15
CA THR A 197 2.56 0.84 21.28
C THR A 197 2.54 2.05 22.23
N GLN A 198 1.71 3.07 21.96
CA GLN A 198 1.67 4.35 22.71
C GLN A 198 1.04 4.26 24.11
N SER A 199 1.57 3.42 24.99
CA SER A 199 1.20 3.35 26.41
C SER A 199 2.48 3.32 27.27
N PRO A 200 2.84 4.42 27.97
CA PRO A 200 4.11 4.53 28.71
C PRO A 200 4.31 3.60 29.92
N LYS A 201 3.33 2.75 30.25
CA LYS A 201 3.50 1.64 31.23
C LYS A 201 3.12 0.27 30.70
N GLN A 202 2.58 0.18 29.48
CA GLN A 202 2.30 -1.07 28.78
C GLN A 202 2.40 -0.86 27.27
N LEU A 203 3.61 -1.01 26.70
CA LEU A 203 3.69 -1.84 25.50
C LEU A 203 2.90 -3.12 25.84
N PRO A 204 1.92 -3.56 25.02
CA PRO A 204 1.23 -4.81 25.31
C PRO A 204 2.27 -5.91 25.54
N GLU A 205 2.07 -6.80 26.52
CA GLU A 205 2.98 -7.95 26.69
C GLU A 205 3.06 -8.78 25.39
N GLN A 206 2.07 -8.64 24.50
CA GLN A 206 2.06 -9.14 23.11
C GLN A 206 3.09 -8.48 22.18
N ALA A 207 3.44 -7.20 22.32
CA ALA A 207 4.47 -6.57 21.49
C ALA A 207 5.89 -7.05 21.85
N LEU A 208 6.10 -7.47 23.10
CA LEU A 208 7.36 -8.11 23.54
C LEU A 208 7.35 -9.62 23.27
N ALA A 209 6.20 -10.29 23.45
CA ALA A 209 6.00 -11.72 23.15
C ALA A 209 5.79 -12.05 21.66
N MET A 210 5.76 -11.05 20.77
CA MET A 210 5.85 -11.25 19.31
C MET A 210 7.27 -10.97 18.76
N LEU A 211 8.22 -10.64 19.65
CA LEU A 211 9.64 -10.49 19.34
C LEU A 211 10.53 -11.47 20.11
N THR A 212 9.93 -12.32 20.96
CA THR A 212 10.54 -13.56 21.46
C THR A 212 9.76 -14.75 20.91
N ASP A 213 10.50 -15.80 20.52
CA ASP A 213 10.00 -17.03 19.87
C ASP A 213 8.78 -17.64 20.62
N PRO A 214 7.80 -18.33 19.98
CA PRO A 214 6.39 -18.48 20.41
C PRO A 214 5.99 -18.99 21.81
N LEU A 215 6.89 -19.08 22.80
CA LEU A 215 6.63 -19.60 24.14
C LEU A 215 7.43 -18.85 25.26
N LYS A 216 6.68 -18.12 26.12
CA LYS A 216 6.89 -17.86 27.60
C LYS A 216 7.56 -16.57 28.16
N PHE A 217 6.76 -15.81 28.96
CA PHE A 217 7.07 -15.13 30.28
C PHE A 217 7.99 -13.87 30.33
N VAL A 218 7.96 -12.93 31.31
CA VAL A 218 7.05 -12.59 32.46
C VAL A 218 7.16 -11.10 32.95
N LYS A 219 6.14 -10.62 33.69
CA LYS A 219 5.92 -9.35 34.44
C LYS A 219 7.08 -8.69 35.25
N PHE A 220 7.08 -7.35 35.39
CA PHE A 220 6.48 -6.60 36.55
C PHE A 220 6.46 -5.05 36.44
N GLN A 221 5.71 -4.39 37.33
CA GLN A 221 5.39 -2.95 37.40
C GLN A 221 6.52 -2.06 37.93
N LEU A 222 6.40 -0.73 37.70
CA LEU A 222 6.97 0.29 38.59
C LEU A 222 5.98 1.43 38.90
N SER A 223 6.05 1.94 40.13
CA SER A 223 5.33 3.11 40.65
C SER A 223 6.01 4.43 40.24
N THR A 224 5.91 5.47 41.05
CA THR A 224 6.08 6.90 40.69
C THR A 224 7.19 7.60 41.49
N TYR A 225 7.71 8.72 40.94
CA TYR A 225 8.47 9.79 41.63
C TYR A 225 9.92 9.42 42.05
N GLU A 226 10.90 10.33 42.22
CA GLU A 226 11.00 11.79 41.99
C GLU A 226 12.48 12.19 41.70
N LEU A 227 12.78 13.48 41.48
CA LEU A 227 14.16 14.00 41.33
C LEU A 227 14.87 14.20 42.68
N SER A 228 16.15 13.87 42.78
CA SER A 228 17.19 14.75 43.39
C SER A 228 18.62 14.18 43.28
N SER A 229 19.61 15.06 43.49
CA SER A 229 21.06 14.89 43.38
C SER A 229 21.76 14.28 44.60
N SER A 230 22.89 13.58 44.40
CA SER A 230 24.22 13.91 44.98
C SER A 230 25.28 12.81 44.72
N ASP A 231 26.46 13.24 44.30
CA ASP A 231 27.85 12.84 44.64
C ASP A 231 28.26 11.36 44.82
N ASP A 232 29.42 11.02 44.21
CA ASP A 232 30.43 9.96 44.48
C ASP A 232 29.94 8.51 44.81
N ASP A 233 30.61 7.44 44.38
CA ASP A 233 32.05 7.21 44.20
C ASP A 233 32.30 6.03 43.22
N SER A 234 33.58 5.78 42.96
CA SER A 234 34.19 4.70 42.18
C SER A 234 33.59 3.28 42.29
N ASP A 235 33.34 2.65 41.12
CA ASP A 235 33.95 1.36 40.78
C ASP A 235 33.83 1.06 39.27
N ALA A 236 34.91 0.62 38.64
CA ALA A 236 34.98 0.39 37.19
C ALA A 236 35.10 -1.09 36.82
N ALA A 237 34.59 -1.43 35.64
CA ALA A 237 34.75 -2.71 34.94
C ALA A 237 34.04 -3.94 35.55
N ASN A 238 32.75 -4.10 35.22
CA ASN A 238 32.40 -4.93 34.06
C ASN A 238 30.89 -4.84 33.77
N GLU A 239 30.45 -3.70 33.23
CA GLU A 239 29.21 -3.73 32.43
C GLU A 239 29.47 -4.59 31.20
N VAL A 240 28.71 -5.67 31.06
CA VAL A 240 28.53 -6.31 29.74
C VAL A 240 27.77 -5.29 28.90
N GLU A 241 28.53 -4.49 28.16
CA GLU A 241 28.02 -3.49 27.22
C GLU A 241 27.08 -4.22 26.26
N CYS A 242 25.78 -4.10 26.52
CA CYS A 242 24.75 -4.76 25.75
C CYS A 242 24.68 -4.03 24.40
N ARG A 243 25.52 -4.48 23.46
CA ARG A 243 25.46 -4.12 22.04
C ARG A 243 24.10 -4.55 21.50
N ARG A 244 23.10 -3.72 21.74
CA ARG A 244 21.76 -3.83 21.15
C ARG A 244 21.90 -3.33 19.73
N ASP A 245 22.18 -4.27 18.83
CA ASP A 245 22.40 -3.95 17.43
C ASP A 245 21.24 -3.07 16.88
N PRO A 246 21.53 -2.00 16.14
CA PRO A 246 20.54 -0.96 15.85
C PRO A 246 19.44 -1.45 14.89
N PHE A 247 18.21 -1.02 15.14
CA PHE A 247 17.07 -1.24 14.24
C PHE A 247 17.19 -0.26 13.06
N GLU A 248 17.27 -0.74 11.82
CA GLU A 248 17.22 0.12 10.63
C GLU A 248 15.76 0.29 10.17
N ILE A 249 15.30 1.54 10.15
CA ILE A 249 14.05 1.96 9.51
C ILE A 249 14.44 2.70 8.23
N THR A 250 14.13 2.13 7.06
CA THR A 250 14.29 2.83 5.78
C THR A 250 12.93 3.20 5.21
N TRP A 251 12.64 4.49 5.09
CA TRP A 251 11.55 4.98 4.26
C TRP A 251 12.03 5.08 2.82
N PHE A 252 11.40 4.32 1.93
CA PHE A 252 11.61 4.42 0.50
C PHE A 252 10.49 5.23 -0.14
N ILE A 253 10.86 6.22 -0.95
CA ILE A 253 9.94 7.02 -1.76
C ILE A 253 10.39 6.98 -3.22
N ARG A 254 9.46 6.68 -4.13
CA ARG A 254 9.67 6.68 -5.58
C ARG A 254 9.55 8.10 -6.13
N TYR A 255 8.41 8.74 -5.90
CA TYR A 255 8.15 10.11 -6.34
C TYR A 255 7.81 11.00 -5.13
N PRO A 256 8.52 12.14 -4.94
CA PRO A 256 8.22 13.08 -3.89
C PRO A 256 6.91 13.85 -4.18
N ALA A 257 6.33 14.46 -3.14
CA ALA A 257 5.11 15.26 -3.23
C ALA A 257 5.12 16.28 -4.39
N GLN A 258 6.25 16.98 -4.60
CA GLN A 258 6.38 17.97 -5.68
C GLN A 258 6.17 17.36 -7.07
N TYR A 259 6.79 16.21 -7.36
CA TYR A 259 6.61 15.52 -8.66
C TYR A 259 5.15 15.15 -8.90
N LEU A 260 4.47 14.65 -7.86
CA LEU A 260 3.06 14.26 -7.94
C LEU A 260 2.15 15.47 -8.24
N GLN A 261 2.47 16.63 -7.67
CA GLN A 261 1.80 17.91 -7.97
C GLN A 261 2.15 18.45 -9.36
N ASP A 262 3.39 18.30 -9.82
CA ASP A 262 3.80 18.74 -11.17
C ASP A 262 3.09 17.93 -12.26
N VAL A 263 3.00 16.60 -12.09
CA VAL A 263 2.23 15.70 -12.96
C VAL A 263 0.73 16.05 -12.92
N ARG A 264 0.20 16.35 -11.73
CA ARG A 264 -1.19 16.83 -11.56
C ARG A 264 -1.44 18.10 -12.38
N ASN A 265 -0.58 19.11 -12.22
CA ASN A 265 -0.72 20.38 -12.93
C ASN A 265 -0.70 20.17 -14.45
N LYS A 266 0.23 19.36 -14.98
CA LYS A 266 0.27 19.00 -16.41
C LYS A 266 -1.02 18.32 -16.87
N LEU A 267 -1.53 17.35 -16.12
CA LEU A 267 -2.77 16.63 -16.44
C LEU A 267 -4.00 17.56 -16.45
N TYR A 268 -3.99 18.64 -15.67
CA TYR A 268 -5.02 19.68 -15.65
C TYR A 268 -4.85 20.74 -16.75
N HIS A 269 -3.64 20.95 -17.28
CA HIS A 269 -3.40 21.88 -18.39
C HIS A 269 -3.82 21.34 -19.77
N ILE A 270 -3.95 20.02 -19.92
CA ILE A 270 -4.47 19.39 -21.14
C ILE A 270 -5.93 19.83 -21.40
N SER A 271 -6.20 20.55 -22.48
CA SER A 271 -7.56 20.70 -23.01
C SER A 271 -7.91 19.54 -23.94
N ALA A 272 -9.17 19.11 -23.96
CA ALA A 272 -9.65 18.16 -24.98
C ALA A 272 -9.56 18.72 -26.41
N THR A 273 -9.36 20.04 -26.56
CA THR A 273 -9.11 20.71 -27.84
C THR A 273 -7.65 20.67 -28.30
N ASP A 274 -6.71 20.22 -27.46
CA ASP A 274 -5.27 20.23 -27.78
C ASP A 274 -4.84 18.97 -28.57
N PHE A 275 -5.80 18.13 -28.92
CA PHE A 275 -5.63 16.87 -29.65
C PHE A 275 -6.16 17.06 -31.07
N ASP A 276 -5.28 17.47 -31.97
CA ASP A 276 -5.62 17.65 -33.38
C ASP A 276 -5.83 16.28 -34.05
N GLU A 277 -6.95 16.10 -34.77
CA GLU A 277 -7.33 14.83 -35.43
C GLU A 277 -6.40 14.45 -36.61
N SER A 278 -5.33 15.22 -36.83
CA SER A 278 -4.42 15.13 -37.99
C SER A 278 -3.36 14.02 -37.94
N ASN A 279 -3.36 13.16 -36.90
CA ASN A 279 -2.34 12.14 -36.65
C ASN A 279 -2.88 10.70 -36.45
N VAL A 280 -4.01 10.36 -37.08
CA VAL A 280 -4.56 8.99 -37.14
C VAL A 280 -4.53 8.44 -38.56
#